data_AF-A0A4U3JSU2-F1
#
_entry.id   AF-A0A4U3JSU2-F1
#
_cell.length_a   1.000
_cell.length_b   1.000
_cell.length_c   1.000
_cell.angle_alpha   90.00
_cell.angle_beta   90.00
_cell.angle_gamma   90.00
#
_symmetry.space_group_name_H-M   'P 1'
#
loop_
_entity.id
_entity.type
_entity.pdbx_description
1 polymer ?
#
loop_
_entity_poly.entity_id
_entity_poly.type
_entity_poly.pdbx_seq_one_letter_code
_entity_poly.pdbx_strand_id
1 'polypeptide(L)'
;DQCLSGWLFLYQPYNTSTSLGDNWDLNYGFVPKTHIGEFGGRAVGHHLKTLNGAKYNKYIYISNTQILGHKNNNTASKTFVLTRVYAI
;
A
#
# COMPACT_ATOMS: atom_id res chain seq x y z
N ASP A 1 -15.45 19.39 10.81
CA ASP A 1 -14.94 18.61 9.67
C ASP A 1 -13.43 18.76 9.53
N GLN A 2 -12.69 17.73 9.89
CA GLN A 2 -11.27 17.64 9.54
C GLN A 2 -11.19 17.18 8.08
N CYS A 3 -10.79 18.08 7.19
CA CYS A 3 -10.44 17.71 5.82
C CYS A 3 -9.23 16.77 5.87
N LEU A 4 -9.46 15.49 5.55
CA LEU A 4 -8.38 14.51 5.41
C LEU A 4 -7.36 14.99 4.37
N SER A 5 -6.10 14.99 4.76
CA SER A 5 -4.94 15.25 3.91
C SER A 5 -4.63 14.06 2.99
N GLY A 6 -4.99 12.84 3.40
CA GLY A 6 -4.79 11.64 2.61
C GLY A 6 -4.82 10.36 3.43
N TRP A 7 -3.99 9.40 3.02
CA TRP A 7 -3.94 8.08 3.63
C TRP A 7 -2.50 7.59 3.80
N LEU A 8 -2.20 6.99 4.95
CA LEU A 8 -0.97 6.25 5.20
C LEU A 8 -1.24 4.74 5.12
N PHE A 9 -0.48 4.07 4.27
CA PHE A 9 -0.57 2.64 4.04
C PHE A 9 0.56 1.95 4.77
N LEU A 10 0.26 0.90 5.53
CA LEU A 10 1.24 0.04 6.16
C LEU A 10 1.33 -1.30 5.42
N TYR A 11 2.52 -1.59 4.89
CA TYR A 11 2.89 -2.87 4.32
C TYR A 11 3.76 -3.64 5.28
N GLN A 12 3.45 -4.92 5.45
CA GLN A 12 4.14 -5.85 6.35
C GLN A 12 4.54 -7.10 5.60
N PRO A 13 5.61 -7.81 6.00
CA PRO A 13 5.90 -9.12 5.44
C PRO A 13 4.73 -10.06 5.63
N TYR A 14 4.46 -10.91 4.65
CA TYR A 14 3.36 -11.86 4.71
C TYR A 14 3.86 -13.23 5.16
N ASN A 15 3.27 -13.72 6.25
CA ASN A 15 3.49 -15.06 6.74
C ASN A 15 2.47 -16.00 6.10
N THR A 16 2.92 -16.85 5.18
CA THR A 16 2.06 -17.78 4.45
C THR A 16 1.47 -18.87 5.34
N SER A 17 2.11 -19.20 6.46
CA SER A 17 1.65 -20.25 7.38
C SER A 17 0.49 -19.76 8.24
N THR A 18 0.50 -18.49 8.64
CA THR A 18 -0.57 -17.89 9.45
C THR A 18 -1.56 -17.08 8.62
N SER A 19 -1.24 -16.78 7.36
CA SER A 19 -1.98 -15.85 6.49
C SER A 19 -2.12 -14.43 7.09
N LEU A 20 -1.14 -14.01 7.88
CA LEU A 20 -1.10 -12.71 8.55
C LEU A 20 0.15 -11.92 8.16
N GLY A 21 0.13 -10.62 8.46
CA GLY A 21 1.33 -9.77 8.37
C GLY A 21 2.22 -9.93 9.60
N ASP A 22 3.52 -10.01 9.40
CA ASP A 22 4.52 -10.02 10.47
C ASP A 22 4.96 -8.60 10.86
N ASN A 23 5.44 -8.43 12.10
CA ASN A 23 5.80 -7.11 12.65
C ASN A 23 7.29 -6.74 12.52
N TRP A 24 8.05 -7.45 11.68
CA TRP A 24 9.43 -7.09 11.34
C TRP A 24 9.45 -6.45 9.95
N ASP A 25 10.24 -5.41 9.70
CA ASP A 25 10.38 -4.76 8.36
C ASP A 25 9.14 -3.98 7.83
N LEU A 26 8.57 -3.11 8.68
CA LEU A 26 7.39 -2.29 8.34
C LEU A 26 7.71 -1.24 7.25
N ASN A 27 6.90 -1.21 6.20
CA ASN A 27 7.03 -0.24 5.10
C ASN A 27 5.79 0.65 5.03
N TYR A 28 5.99 1.97 4.94
CA TYR A 28 4.91 2.94 4.87
C TYR A 28 4.85 3.64 3.50
N GLY A 29 3.64 3.80 2.97
CA GLY A 29 3.38 4.56 1.74
C GLY A 29 2.33 5.64 1.99
N PHE A 30 2.61 6.88 1.63
CA PHE A 30 1.67 7.99 1.77
C PHE A 30 1.00 8.29 0.43
N VAL A 31 -0.33 8.45 0.45
CA VAL A 31 -1.10 8.91 -0.70
C VAL A 31 -1.86 10.19 -0.33
N PRO A 32 -1.55 11.33 -0.97
CA PRO A 32 -2.28 12.56 -0.73
C PRO A 32 -3.69 12.49 -1.36
N LYS A 33 -4.67 13.12 -0.71
CA LYS A 33 -6.05 13.17 -1.22
C LYS A 33 -6.16 13.87 -2.58
N THR A 34 -5.26 14.80 -2.87
CA THR A 34 -5.16 15.48 -4.18
C THR A 34 -4.91 14.51 -5.32
N HIS A 35 -4.33 13.33 -5.06
CA HIS A 35 -4.11 12.30 -6.08
C HIS A 35 -5.39 11.91 -6.82
N ILE A 36 -6.50 11.82 -6.09
CA ILE A 36 -7.79 11.47 -6.69
C ILE A 36 -8.29 12.59 -7.59
N GLY A 37 -8.17 13.85 -7.15
CA GLY A 37 -8.65 15.02 -7.89
C GLY A 37 -7.81 15.34 -9.13
N GLU A 38 -6.49 15.29 -9.01
CA GLU A 38 -5.56 15.70 -10.08
C GLU A 38 -5.27 14.58 -11.08
N PHE A 39 -5.23 13.33 -10.61
CA PHE A 39 -4.83 12.18 -11.45
C PHE A 39 -5.96 11.17 -11.66
N GLY A 40 -7.18 11.47 -11.22
CA GLY A 40 -8.36 10.63 -11.45
C GLY A 40 -8.28 9.26 -10.79
N GLY A 41 -7.51 9.11 -9.71
CA GLY A 41 -7.41 7.84 -8.99
C GLY A 41 -6.62 6.74 -9.71
N ARG A 42 -5.74 7.12 -10.65
CA ARG A 42 -4.80 6.20 -11.32
C ARG A 42 -3.93 5.44 -10.33
N ALA A 43 -3.31 4.35 -10.81
CA ALA A 43 -2.47 3.49 -9.98
C ALA A 43 -1.35 4.27 -9.27
N VAL A 44 -1.26 4.13 -7.95
CA VAL A 44 -0.14 4.60 -7.14
C VAL A 44 0.85 3.45 -6.97
N GLY A 45 2.12 3.72 -7.27
CA GLY A 45 3.23 2.80 -7.01
C GLY A 45 3.90 3.11 -5.67
N HIS A 46 3.93 2.15 -4.76
CA HIS A 46 4.74 2.20 -3.55
C HIS A 46 5.97 1.29 -3.69
N HIS A 47 7.15 1.89 -3.58
CA HIS A 47 8.42 1.20 -3.57
C HIS A 47 8.75 0.79 -2.14
N LEU A 48 8.70 -0.51 -1.86
CA LEU A 48 9.06 -1.09 -0.58
C LEU A 48 10.53 -1.50 -0.59
N LYS A 49 11.22 -1.22 0.50
CA LYS A 49 12.62 -1.61 0.70
C LYS A 49 12.68 -2.47 1.96
N THR A 50 13.29 -3.63 1.83
CA THR A 50 13.53 -4.51 2.98
C THR A 50 14.84 -4.20 3.66
N LEU A 51 14.98 -4.67 4.90
CA LEU A 51 16.23 -4.57 5.68
C LEU A 51 17.42 -5.21 4.96
N ASN A 52 17.20 -6.30 4.22
CA ASN A 52 18.24 -6.97 3.42
C ASN A 52 18.45 -6.35 2.02
N GLY A 53 17.78 -5.25 1.70
CA GLY A 53 17.98 -4.49 0.46
C GLY A 53 17.20 -4.98 -0.76
N ALA A 54 16.37 -6.03 -0.62
CA ALA A 54 15.43 -6.42 -1.66
C ALA A 54 14.38 -5.32 -1.89
N LYS A 55 13.95 -5.19 -3.15
CA LYS A 55 13.03 -4.15 -3.60
C LYS A 55 11.74 -4.76 -4.09
N TYR A 56 10.61 -4.24 -3.60
CA TYR A 56 9.28 -4.66 -4.03
C TYR A 56 8.46 -3.46 -4.45
N ASN A 57 7.55 -3.67 -5.39
CA ASN A 57 6.61 -2.64 -5.81
C ASN A 57 5.19 -3.10 -5.48
N LYS A 58 4.39 -2.18 -4.93
CA LYS A 58 2.96 -2.37 -4.74
C LYS A 58 2.20 -1.33 -5.53
N TYR A 59 1.22 -1.78 -6.29
CA TYR A 59 0.39 -0.92 -7.13
C TYR A 59 -1.04 -0.93 -6.61
N ILE A 60 -1.58 0.24 -6.31
CA ILE A 60 -2.94 0.38 -5.75
C ILE A 60 -3.73 1.38 -6.57
N TYR A 61 -5.01 1.11 -6.79
CA TYR A 61 -5.95 2.07 -7.33
C TYR A 61 -6.75 2.67 -6.19
N ILE A 62 -6.91 4.00 -6.21
CA ILE A 62 -7.59 4.71 -5.13
C ILE A 62 -8.62 5.63 -5.76
N SER A 63 -9.86 5.54 -5.31
CA SER A 63 -10.92 6.49 -5.62
C SER A 63 -11.51 7.05 -4.32
N ASN A 64 -12.49 7.95 -4.45
CA ASN A 64 -13.22 8.48 -3.31
C ASN A 64 -14.00 7.41 -2.51
N THR A 65 -14.23 6.23 -3.07
CA THR A 65 -15.09 5.19 -2.48
C THR A 65 -14.36 3.89 -2.20
N GLN A 66 -13.20 3.65 -2.81
CA GLN A 66 -12.53 2.36 -2.73
C GLN A 66 -11.01 2.46 -2.89
N ILE A 67 -10.33 1.50 -2.28
CA ILE A 67 -8.92 1.19 -2.49
C ILE A 67 -8.87 -0.24 -3.02
N LEU A 68 -8.34 -0.42 -4.23
CA LEU A 68 -8.26 -1.72 -4.90
C LEU A 68 -6.81 -2.10 -5.20
N GLY A 69 -6.51 -3.40 -5.10
CA GLY A 69 -5.25 -3.96 -5.58
C GLY A 69 -5.18 -3.97 -7.10
N HIS A 70 -3.99 -3.74 -7.66
CA HIS A 70 -3.74 -3.88 -9.09
C HIS A 70 -3.48 -5.35 -9.49
N LYS A 71 -3.84 -5.76 -10.72
CA LYS A 71 -3.57 -7.12 -11.24
C LYS A 71 -2.10 -7.54 -11.13
N ASN A 72 -1.16 -6.63 -11.43
CA ASN A 72 0.30 -6.81 -11.27
C ASN A 72 0.73 -7.11 -9.82
N ASN A 73 -0.10 -6.87 -8.81
CA ASN A 73 0.22 -7.34 -7.45
C ASN A 73 0.10 -8.85 -7.32
N ASN A 74 -0.66 -9.51 -8.20
CA ASN A 74 -0.84 -10.96 -8.22
C ASN A 74 0.22 -11.69 -9.05
N THR A 75 1.10 -10.97 -9.76
CA THR A 75 2.11 -11.57 -10.65
C THR A 75 3.45 -11.82 -9.95
N ALA A 76 3.60 -11.41 -8.69
CA ALA A 76 4.81 -11.63 -7.89
C ALA A 76 4.45 -12.25 -6.53
N SER A 77 5.42 -12.90 -5.89
CA SER A 77 5.25 -13.49 -4.55
C SER A 77 4.68 -12.45 -3.57
N LYS A 78 3.73 -12.88 -2.73
CA LYS A 78 3.03 -12.04 -1.75
C LYS A 78 3.95 -11.67 -0.57
N THR A 79 5.24 -11.42 -0.77
CA THR A 79 6.21 -11.20 0.32
C THR A 79 5.82 -10.08 1.27
N PHE A 80 5.15 -9.04 0.75
CA PHE A 80 4.58 -7.95 1.54
C PHE A 80 3.10 -7.76 1.22
N VAL A 81 2.29 -7.45 2.24
CA VAL A 81 0.85 -7.20 2.11
C VAL A 81 0.45 -5.93 2.82
N LEU A 82 -0.58 -5.24 2.30
CA LEU A 82 -1.19 -4.09 2.96
C LEU A 82 -2.02 -4.60 4.14
N THR A 83 -1.68 -4.20 5.35
CA THR A 83 -2.37 -4.67 6.56
C THR A 83 -3.19 -3.58 7.24
N ARG A 84 -2.82 -2.31 7.05
CA ARG A 84 -3.53 -1.17 7.64
C ARG A 84 -3.54 0.02 6.71
N VAL A 85 -4.61 0.80 6.80
CA VAL A 85 -4.77 2.10 6.15
C VAL A 85 -5.22 3.09 7.21
N TYR A 86 -4.49 4.18 7.36
CA TYR A 86 -4.80 5.26 8.29
C TYR A 86 -5.25 6.49 7.49
N ALA A 87 -6.41 7.03 7.83
CA ALA A 87 -6.81 8.35 7.33
C ALA A 87 -6.06 9.42 8.12
N ILE A 88 -5.49 10.40 7.39
CA ILE A 88 -4.72 11.52 7.95
C ILE A 88 -5.29 12.83 7.44
#